data_AF-A0A6I7PQT1-F1
#
_entry.id   AF-A0A6I7PQT1-F1
#
_cell.length_a   1.000
_cell.length_b   1.000
_cell.length_c   1.000
_cell.angle_alpha   90.00
_cell.angle_beta   90.00
_cell.angle_gamma   90.00
#
_symmetry.space_group_name_H-M   'P 1'
#
loop_
_entity.id
_entity.type
_entity.pdbx_description
1 polymer ?
#
loop_
_entity_poly.entity_id
_entity_poly.type
_entity_poly.pdbx_seq_one_letter_code
_entity_poly.pdbx_strand_id
1 'polypeptide(L)'
;MPDTHRLHRRRTLALFTLAFAGLSLGASSGCYFEGGPGWSADRFAYVSRTWTPKTVTLVDTRTGESLWSMDVPVGQRLVIDFRKAPRNVEADDWLPDVMQWDLMPESRRFGALKNQIRVPPSMSRRVEMTLRPTPEYPPESDTGDATWNEATSPTAPERITRD
;
A
#
# COMPACT_ATOMS: atom_id res chain seq x y z
N MET A 1 -3.78 -60.54 -57.19
CA MET A 1 -2.65 -60.49 -56.24
C MET A 1 -2.84 -59.20 -55.43
N PRO A 2 -3.20 -59.27 -54.14
CA PRO A 2 -3.59 -58.10 -53.35
C PRO A 2 -2.39 -57.53 -52.60
N ASP A 3 -2.13 -56.23 -52.74
CA ASP A 3 -1.20 -55.50 -51.86
C ASP A 3 -1.98 -54.87 -50.71
N THR A 4 -1.85 -55.50 -49.56
CA THR A 4 -2.23 -55.01 -48.24
C THR A 4 -1.18 -54.03 -47.71
N HIS A 5 -1.58 -53.23 -46.70
CA HIS A 5 -0.76 -52.33 -45.85
C HIS A 5 -0.71 -50.85 -46.22
N ARG A 6 -1.81 -50.13 -45.98
CA ARG A 6 -1.72 -48.75 -45.44
C ARG A 6 -2.85 -48.43 -44.46
N LEU A 7 -2.77 -49.00 -43.27
CA LEU A 7 -3.43 -48.47 -42.08
C LEU A 7 -2.47 -48.67 -40.90
N HIS A 8 -2.21 -47.59 -40.17
CA HIS A 8 -1.52 -47.46 -38.87
C HIS A 8 -0.29 -46.53 -38.91
N ARG A 9 -0.55 -45.23 -38.83
CA ARG A 9 0.36 -44.18 -38.32
C ARG A 9 -0.43 -42.86 -38.45
N ARG A 10 -0.80 -42.09 -37.44
CA ARG A 10 -0.37 -41.96 -36.05
C ARG A 10 -1.55 -41.30 -35.31
N ARG A 11 -2.32 -42.07 -34.54
CA ARG A 11 -3.24 -41.54 -33.52
C ARG A 11 -2.48 -41.57 -32.19
N THR A 12 -1.64 -40.57 -31.93
CA THR A 12 -1.09 -40.25 -30.60
C THR A 12 -0.03 -39.15 -30.75
N LEU A 13 -0.45 -37.90 -30.68
CA LEU A 13 0.37 -36.79 -30.18
C LEU A 13 -0.65 -35.83 -29.55
N ALA A 14 -1.01 -36.06 -28.28
CA ALA A 14 -0.52 -35.23 -27.18
C ALA A 14 -1.08 -33.79 -27.31
N LEU A 15 -2.32 -33.48 -26.90
CA LEU A 15 -2.77 -33.43 -25.50
C LEU A 15 -1.71 -32.85 -24.53
N PHE A 16 -1.06 -31.75 -24.94
CA PHE A 16 -0.15 -30.95 -24.09
C PHE A 16 -0.31 -29.43 -24.32
N THR A 17 -1.53 -28.97 -24.63
CA THR A 17 -1.84 -27.54 -24.84
C THR A 17 -2.70 -26.92 -23.73
N LEU A 18 -2.86 -27.61 -22.59
CA LEU A 18 -3.83 -27.24 -21.54
C LEU A 18 -3.20 -27.08 -20.16
N ALA A 19 -1.99 -26.51 -20.07
CA ALA A 19 -1.30 -26.30 -18.79
C ALA A 19 -0.55 -24.95 -18.69
N PHE A 20 -1.00 -23.91 -19.41
CA PHE A 20 -0.42 -22.55 -19.28
C PHE A 20 -1.48 -21.44 -19.29
N ALA A 21 -2.69 -21.73 -18.81
CA ALA A 21 -3.79 -20.77 -18.70
C ALA A 21 -4.17 -20.50 -17.23
N GLY A 22 -3.18 -20.30 -16.37
CA GLY A 22 -3.37 -20.18 -14.91
C GLY A 22 -2.47 -19.16 -14.23
N LEU A 23 -1.96 -18.15 -14.95
CA LEU A 23 -1.17 -17.07 -14.35
C LEU A 23 -1.81 -15.70 -14.63
N SER A 24 -3.12 -15.63 -14.39
CA SER A 24 -3.90 -14.41 -14.54
C SER A 24 -3.73 -13.53 -13.30
N LEU A 25 -2.91 -12.48 -13.45
CA LEU A 25 -3.03 -11.18 -12.77
C LEU A 25 -3.01 -11.19 -11.23
N GLY A 26 -1.87 -11.56 -10.65
CA GLY A 26 -1.48 -10.98 -9.37
C GLY A 26 -1.29 -9.48 -9.56
N ALA A 27 -2.25 -8.67 -9.12
CA ALA A 27 -2.07 -7.24 -8.99
C ALA A 27 -0.73 -7.00 -8.31
N SER A 28 0.09 -6.14 -8.90
CA SER A 28 1.38 -5.70 -8.38
C SER A 28 1.18 -4.88 -7.09
N SER A 29 0.66 -5.50 -6.04
CA SER A 29 0.71 -5.01 -4.67
C SER A 29 2.16 -5.10 -4.26
N GLY A 30 2.92 -4.02 -4.49
CA GLY A 30 4.28 -3.97 -3.97
C GLY A 30 4.22 -4.01 -2.45
N CYS A 31 5.17 -4.73 -1.86
CA CYS A 31 5.40 -4.61 -0.43
C CYS A 31 5.75 -3.16 -0.08
N TYR A 32 5.01 -2.55 0.83
CA TYR A 32 5.27 -1.20 1.31
C TYR A 32 6.13 -1.25 2.57
N PHE A 33 7.45 -1.23 2.38
CA PHE A 33 8.43 -1.15 3.46
C PHE A 33 8.83 0.30 3.74
N GLU A 34 9.01 0.64 5.01
CA GLU A 34 9.72 1.87 5.38
C GLU A 34 11.18 1.74 4.90
N GLY A 35 11.67 2.72 4.14
CA GLY A 35 12.95 2.61 3.42
C GLY A 35 12.84 2.04 1.99
N GLY A 36 11.64 1.65 1.55
CA GLY A 36 11.37 1.21 0.19
C GLY A 36 11.85 -0.22 -0.11
N PRO A 37 11.69 -0.67 -1.37
CA PRO A 37 11.94 -2.05 -1.75
C PRO A 37 13.42 -2.38 -2.05
N GLY A 38 14.35 -1.43 -1.85
CA GLY A 38 15.77 -1.61 -2.17
C GLY A 38 16.14 -1.38 -3.65
N TRP A 39 15.17 -0.93 -4.47
CA TRP A 39 15.40 -0.45 -5.83
C TRP A 39 14.76 0.92 -6.03
N SER A 40 15.16 1.62 -7.09
CA SER A 40 14.59 2.92 -7.45
C SER A 40 13.17 2.74 -8.00
N ALA A 41 12.20 2.85 -7.11
CA ALA A 41 10.78 2.96 -7.44
C ALA A 41 10.31 4.36 -7.03
N ASP A 42 9.45 4.98 -7.83
CA ASP A 42 8.80 6.25 -7.49
C ASP A 42 7.61 6.01 -6.54
N ARG A 43 7.94 5.36 -5.41
CA ARG A 43 7.00 4.82 -4.42
C ARG A 43 7.57 4.97 -3.03
N PHE A 44 6.77 5.50 -2.13
CA PHE A 44 7.20 5.89 -0.79
C PHE A 44 6.22 5.40 0.26
N ALA A 45 6.74 5.07 1.44
CA ALA A 45 5.96 4.64 2.60
C ALA A 45 6.41 5.44 3.83
N TYR A 46 5.49 6.22 4.39
CA TYR A 46 5.73 7.03 5.57
C TYR A 46 4.91 6.49 6.74
N VAL A 47 5.58 6.04 7.79
CA VAL A 47 4.94 5.49 8.99
C VAL A 47 4.97 6.54 10.11
N SER A 48 3.81 6.87 10.67
CA SER A 48 3.71 7.74 11.84
C SER A 48 3.67 6.91 13.12
N ARG A 49 4.59 7.20 14.04
CA ARG A 49 4.62 6.61 15.39
C ARG A 49 4.54 7.71 16.43
N THR A 50 4.26 7.36 17.68
CA THR A 50 4.08 8.33 18.78
C THR A 50 5.20 9.36 18.91
N TRP A 51 6.44 8.94 18.71
CA TRP A 51 7.63 9.78 18.81
C TRP A 51 8.16 10.26 17.44
N THR A 52 7.49 9.90 16.36
CA THR A 52 7.82 10.32 14.99
C THR A 52 6.54 10.51 14.15
N PRO A 53 5.60 11.38 14.57
CA PRO A 53 4.43 11.73 13.78
C PRO A 53 4.86 12.55 12.56
N LYS A 54 4.32 12.22 11.39
CA LYS A 54 4.76 12.75 10.09
C LYS A 54 3.63 13.41 9.33
N THR A 55 3.88 14.62 8.84
CA THR A 55 3.07 15.28 7.81
C THR A 55 3.80 15.16 6.48
N VAL A 56 3.09 14.81 5.43
CA VAL A 56 3.66 14.60 4.10
C VAL A 56 2.98 15.54 3.12
N THR A 57 3.76 16.31 2.37
CA THR A 57 3.29 17.31 1.40
C THR A 57 3.91 17.05 0.04
N LEU A 58 3.10 17.12 -1.01
CA LEU A 58 3.53 17.11 -2.40
C LEU A 58 3.64 18.55 -2.90
N VAL A 59 4.81 18.89 -3.42
CA VAL A 59 5.11 20.23 -3.95
C VAL A 59 5.45 20.14 -5.44
N ASP A 60 4.86 21.02 -6.26
CA ASP A 60 5.32 21.29 -7.63
C ASP A 60 6.57 22.17 -7.57
N THR A 61 7.71 21.65 -8.04
CA THR A 61 8.97 22.39 -7.93
C THR A 61 9.12 23.50 -8.97
N ARG A 62 8.23 23.56 -9.98
CA ARG A 62 8.24 24.62 -11.00
C ARG A 62 7.62 25.90 -10.46
N THR A 63 6.56 25.77 -9.65
CA THR A 63 5.80 26.90 -9.09
C THR A 63 6.03 27.10 -7.60
N GLY A 64 6.48 26.08 -6.88
CA GLY A 64 6.55 26.05 -5.41
C GLY A 64 5.22 25.76 -4.74
N GLU A 65 4.18 25.43 -5.50
CA GLU A 65 2.83 25.21 -4.98
C GLU A 65 2.71 23.85 -4.28
N SER A 66 2.02 23.83 -3.14
CA SER A 66 1.61 22.58 -2.46
C SER A 66 0.35 22.03 -3.11
N LEU A 67 0.47 20.88 -3.77
CA LEU A 67 -0.62 20.23 -4.50
C LEU A 67 -1.49 19.35 -3.59
N TRP A 68 -0.90 18.80 -2.55
CA TRP A 68 -1.54 17.86 -1.64
C TRP A 68 -0.76 17.79 -0.33
N SER A 69 -1.45 17.62 0.79
CA SER A 69 -0.82 17.40 2.09
C SER A 69 -1.67 16.49 2.95
N MET A 70 -1.02 15.69 3.79
CA MET A 70 -1.68 14.79 4.72
C MET A 70 -0.88 14.63 6.02
N ASP A 71 -1.58 14.79 7.13
CA ASP A 71 -1.15 14.28 8.42
C ASP A 71 -1.37 12.77 8.46
N VAL A 72 -0.27 12.02 8.53
CA VAL A 72 -0.35 10.56 8.68
C VAL A 72 -0.68 10.26 10.14
N PRO A 73 -1.83 9.63 10.46
CA PRO A 73 -2.20 9.36 11.85
C PRO A 73 -1.22 8.41 12.52
N VAL A 74 -1.00 8.56 13.83
CA VAL A 74 -0.13 7.63 14.58
C VAL A 74 -0.69 6.21 14.52
N GLY A 75 0.19 5.23 14.28
CA GLY A 75 -0.16 3.83 14.05
C GLY A 75 -0.56 3.52 12.60
N GLN A 76 -0.55 4.52 11.71
CA GLN A 76 -0.82 4.35 10.29
C GLN A 76 0.46 4.54 9.46
N ARG A 77 0.40 3.97 8.26
CA ARG A 77 1.33 4.15 7.15
C ARG A 77 0.58 4.85 6.03
N LEU A 78 1.14 5.93 5.54
CA LEU A 78 0.81 6.50 4.24
C LEU A 78 1.68 5.84 3.18
N VAL A 79 1.04 5.38 2.11
CA VAL A 79 1.72 4.88 0.92
C VAL A 79 1.42 5.83 -0.23
N ILE A 80 2.46 6.22 -0.96
CA ILE A 80 2.39 7.02 -2.17
C ILE A 80 3.04 6.24 -3.31
N ASP A 81 2.40 6.19 -4.47
CA ASP A 81 2.92 5.54 -5.68
C ASP A 81 2.66 6.44 -6.89
N PHE A 82 3.73 6.88 -7.54
CA PHE A 82 3.63 7.69 -8.73
C PHE A 82 3.66 6.84 -9.99
N ARG A 83 2.76 7.13 -10.93
CA ARG A 83 2.60 6.40 -12.18
C ARG A 83 2.37 7.35 -13.33
N LYS A 84 2.68 6.88 -14.55
CA LYS A 84 2.22 7.55 -15.76
C LYS A 84 0.71 7.41 -15.86
N ALA A 85 0.03 8.47 -16.31
CA ALA A 85 -1.38 8.38 -16.62
C ALA A 85 -1.64 7.30 -17.70
N PRO A 86 -2.75 6.57 -17.62
CA PRO A 86 -3.14 5.63 -18.68
C PRO A 86 -3.28 6.35 -20.02
N ARG A 87 -2.92 5.70 -21.14
CA ARG A 87 -2.97 6.30 -22.48
C ARG A 87 -4.37 6.72 -22.95
N ASN A 88 -5.41 6.18 -22.34
CA ASN A 88 -6.81 6.47 -22.67
C ASN A 88 -7.39 7.64 -21.85
N VAL A 89 -6.59 8.29 -21.01
CA VAL A 89 -6.97 9.51 -20.32
C VAL A 89 -6.41 10.69 -21.11
N GLU A 90 -7.18 11.76 -21.22
CA GLU A 90 -6.76 12.99 -21.87
C GLU A 90 -5.40 13.46 -21.33
N ALA A 91 -4.52 13.83 -22.27
CA ALA A 91 -3.20 14.33 -21.95
C ALA A 91 -3.33 15.70 -21.27
N ASP A 92 -2.73 15.82 -20.10
CA ASP A 92 -2.54 17.11 -19.43
C ASP A 92 -1.04 17.35 -19.46
N ASP A 93 -0.60 18.32 -20.26
CA ASP A 93 0.81 18.65 -20.41
C ASP A 93 1.40 19.20 -19.11
N TRP A 94 0.58 19.78 -18.24
CA TRP A 94 1.01 20.34 -16.96
C TRP A 94 1.06 19.29 -15.86
N LEU A 95 0.09 18.37 -15.83
CA LEU A 95 -0.04 17.28 -14.87
C LEU A 95 -0.13 15.90 -15.56
N PRO A 96 0.93 15.46 -16.25
CA PRO A 96 0.90 14.25 -17.09
C PRO A 96 0.91 12.94 -16.29
N ASP A 97 1.31 12.99 -15.01
CA ASP A 97 1.45 11.82 -14.16
C ASP A 97 0.27 11.73 -13.17
N VAL A 98 0.17 10.58 -12.50
CA VAL A 98 -0.82 10.31 -11.44
C VAL A 98 -0.08 9.91 -10.17
N MET A 99 -0.47 10.50 -9.05
CA MET A 99 -0.11 10.02 -7.73
C MET A 99 -1.27 9.20 -7.19
N GLN A 100 -1.03 7.95 -6.82
CA GLN A 100 -1.97 7.13 -6.07
C GLN A 100 -1.52 7.06 -4.61
N TRP A 101 -2.47 7.06 -3.68
CA TRP A 101 -2.16 6.98 -2.26
C TRP A 101 -3.27 6.32 -1.44
N ASP A 102 -2.89 5.80 -0.27
CA ASP A 102 -3.84 5.33 0.75
C ASP A 102 -3.19 5.27 2.13
N LEU A 103 -4.03 5.28 3.16
CA LEU A 103 -3.66 4.99 4.54
C LEU A 103 -3.86 3.50 4.83
N MET A 104 -2.91 2.91 5.54
CA MET A 104 -2.95 1.51 5.95
C MET A 104 -2.46 1.39 7.39
N PRO A 105 -2.97 0.42 8.17
CA PRO A 105 -2.37 0.10 9.46
C PRO A 105 -0.87 -0.15 9.31
N GLU A 106 -0.04 0.28 10.27
CA GLU A 106 1.42 0.10 10.21
C GLU A 106 1.84 -1.36 9.93
N SER A 107 1.09 -2.32 10.47
CA SER A 107 1.32 -3.75 10.27
C SER A 107 1.03 -4.25 8.85
N ARG A 108 0.20 -3.54 8.09
CA ARG A 108 -0.22 -3.92 6.73
C ARG A 108 0.76 -3.40 5.69
N ARG A 109 1.37 -4.31 4.95
CA ARG A 109 2.39 -4.02 3.91
C ARG A 109 1.87 -4.13 2.48
N PHE A 110 0.60 -4.48 2.30
CA PHE A 110 -0.01 -4.71 0.99
C PHE A 110 -1.42 -4.14 0.96
N GLY A 111 -1.84 -3.67 -0.21
CA GLY A 111 -3.21 -3.22 -0.44
C GLY A 111 -3.32 -2.43 -1.75
N ALA A 112 -4.54 -2.23 -2.21
CA ALA A 112 -4.82 -1.31 -3.30
C ALA A 112 -4.76 0.13 -2.78
N LEU A 113 -4.22 1.05 -3.59
CA LEU A 113 -4.28 2.48 -3.31
C LEU A 113 -5.57 3.05 -3.91
N LYS A 114 -6.43 3.60 -3.05
CA LYS A 114 -7.81 3.97 -3.44
C LYS A 114 -7.94 5.41 -3.90
N ASN A 115 -7.03 6.28 -3.48
CA ASN A 115 -7.07 7.70 -3.79
C ASN A 115 -6.08 8.00 -4.91
N GLN A 116 -6.41 8.98 -5.75
CA GLN A 116 -5.52 9.41 -6.81
C GLN A 116 -5.72 10.87 -7.17
N ILE A 117 -4.65 11.54 -7.61
CA ILE A 117 -4.66 12.91 -8.14
C ILE A 117 -3.68 13.03 -9.33
N ARG A 118 -3.93 13.98 -10.23
CA ARG A 118 -2.99 14.33 -11.31
C ARG A 118 -1.84 15.15 -10.73
N VAL A 119 -0.62 14.91 -11.21
CA VAL A 119 0.59 15.55 -10.69
C VAL A 119 1.59 15.90 -11.80
N PRO A 120 2.53 16.84 -11.54
CA PRO A 120 3.63 17.15 -12.45
C PRO A 120 4.49 15.91 -12.75
N PRO A 121 5.30 15.94 -13.82
CA PRO A 121 6.21 14.83 -14.12
C PRO A 121 7.22 14.60 -12.98
N SER A 122 7.83 13.43 -12.93
CA SER A 122 8.78 13.01 -11.89
C SER A 122 9.90 14.00 -11.58
N MET A 123 10.36 14.74 -12.60
CA MET A 123 11.45 15.73 -12.46
C MET A 123 10.98 17.10 -11.93
N SER A 124 9.67 17.27 -11.72
CA SER A 124 9.05 18.54 -11.35
C SER A 124 8.16 18.43 -10.11
N ARG A 125 8.37 17.38 -9.31
CA ARG A 125 7.66 17.16 -8.05
C ARG A 125 8.65 16.82 -6.94
N ARG A 126 8.34 17.24 -5.73
CA ARG A 126 9.08 16.89 -4.51
C ARG A 126 8.10 16.46 -3.43
N VAL A 127 8.40 15.35 -2.78
CA VAL A 127 7.69 14.92 -1.57
C VAL A 127 8.48 15.43 -0.37
N GLU A 128 7.83 16.26 0.43
CA GLU A 128 8.38 16.82 1.66
C GLU A 128 7.73 16.12 2.85
N MET A 129 8.55 15.69 3.81
CA MET A 129 8.06 15.09 5.06
C MET A 129 8.58 15.92 6.22
N THR A 130 7.67 16.33 7.09
CA THR A 130 7.97 17.08 8.31
C THR A 130 7.56 16.27 9.54
N LEU A 131 8.31 16.43 10.63
CA LEU A 131 7.95 15.86 11.91
C LEU A 131 7.02 16.82 12.66
N ARG A 132 5.91 16.31 13.19
CA ARG A 132 5.03 17.05 14.09
C ARG A 132 5.55 17.01 15.53
N PRO A 133 5.04 17.87 16.44
CA PRO A 133 5.38 17.82 17.86
C PRO A 133 5.14 16.43 18.50
N THR A 134 5.94 16.07 19.49
CA THR A 134 5.90 14.75 20.15
C THR A 134 5.76 14.87 21.67
N PRO A 135 5.11 13.89 22.35
CA PRO A 135 4.45 12.71 21.78
C PRO A 135 3.08 13.03 21.16
N GLU A 136 2.72 12.30 20.10
CA GLU A 136 1.36 12.27 19.53
C GLU A 136 0.74 10.88 19.75
N TYR A 137 -0.49 10.81 20.24
CA TYR A 137 -1.17 9.54 20.47
C TYR A 137 -2.02 9.16 19.26
N PRO A 138 -2.21 7.84 18.99
CA PRO A 138 -3.14 7.41 17.96
C PRO A 138 -4.53 8.00 18.25
N PRO A 139 -5.30 8.36 17.20
CA PRO A 139 -6.68 8.76 17.39
C PRO A 139 -7.39 7.65 18.16
N GLU A 140 -8.22 8.03 19.12
CA GLU A 140 -9.06 7.07 19.83
C GLU A 140 -9.83 6.28 18.77
N SER A 141 -9.66 4.97 18.75
CA SER A 141 -10.53 4.14 17.93
C SER A 141 -11.93 4.40 18.45
N ASP A 142 -12.83 4.82 17.56
CA ASP A 142 -14.26 4.93 17.84
C ASP A 142 -14.75 3.53 18.16
N THR A 143 -14.55 3.14 19.41
CA THR A 143 -14.85 1.83 19.95
C THR A 143 -16.31 1.92 20.38
N GLY A 144 -17.19 2.04 19.38
CA GLY A 144 -18.55 1.60 19.56
C GLY A 144 -18.48 0.15 20.04
N ASP A 145 -18.94 -0.07 21.26
CA ASP A 145 -19.16 -1.38 21.89
C ASP A 145 -17.93 -2.09 22.51
N ALA A 146 -17.17 -1.38 23.34
CA ALA A 146 -16.51 -2.01 24.49
C ALA A 146 -17.20 -1.56 25.78
N THR A 147 -18.37 -2.14 26.06
CA THR A 147 -18.90 -2.19 27.43
C THR A 147 -17.87 -2.92 28.28
N TRP A 148 -17.02 -2.15 28.97
CA TRP A 148 -16.23 -2.67 30.07
C TRP A 148 -17.20 -3.15 31.15
N ASN A 149 -17.50 -4.44 31.15
CA ASN A 149 -18.11 -5.08 32.30
C ASN A 149 -17.08 -5.06 33.43
N GLU A 150 -17.25 -4.08 34.31
CA GLU A 150 -16.65 -3.95 35.63
C GLU A 150 -17.11 -5.11 36.54
N ALA A 151 -16.76 -6.35 36.17
CA ALA A 151 -17.18 -7.52 36.93
C ALA A 151 -16.23 -8.71 36.68
N THR A 152 -14.92 -8.50 36.88
CA THR A 152 -13.97 -9.53 37.37
C THR A 152 -12.56 -8.94 37.44
N SER A 153 -12.34 -7.97 38.33
CA SER A 153 -11.00 -7.83 38.92
C SER A 153 -10.87 -8.94 39.96
N PRO A 154 -9.89 -9.86 39.86
CA PRO A 154 -9.58 -10.75 40.97
C PRO A 154 -9.12 -9.89 42.14
N THR A 155 -9.88 -9.90 43.23
CA THR A 155 -9.54 -9.32 44.52
C THR A 155 -8.11 -9.70 44.87
N ALA A 156 -7.24 -8.69 45.01
CA ALA A 156 -5.87 -8.89 45.47
C ALA A 156 -5.87 -9.60 46.84
N PRO A 157 -5.01 -10.61 47.08
CA PRO A 157 -4.97 -11.26 48.39
C PRO A 157 -4.49 -10.27 49.45
N GLU A 158 -5.28 -10.18 50.50
CA GLU A 158 -5.04 -9.39 51.70
C GLU A 158 -3.69 -9.76 52.32
N ARG A 159 -2.90 -8.72 52.62
CA ARG A 159 -1.54 -8.80 53.12
C ARG A 159 -1.56 -9.35 54.56
N ILE A 160 -1.19 -10.61 54.76
CA ILE A 160 -0.96 -11.16 56.11
C ILE A 160 0.33 -10.56 56.66
N THR A 161 0.21 -9.56 57.53
CA THR A 161 1.26 -9.21 58.49
C THR A 161 1.13 -10.16 59.68
N ARG A 162 2.19 -10.90 59.99
CA ARG A 162 2.33 -11.61 61.27
C ARG A 162 3.49 -10.99 62.02
N ASP A 163 3.19 -10.54 63.23
CA ASP A 163 4.12 -10.26 64.33
C ASP A 163 4.79 -11.55 64.83
#